data_AF-A0A4S1GI71-F1
#
_entry.id   AF-A0A4S1GI71-F1
#
_cell.length_a   1.000
_cell.length_b   1.000
_cell.length_c   1.000
_cell.angle_alpha   90.00
_cell.angle_beta   90.00
_cell.angle_gamma   90.00
#
_symmetry.space_group_name_H-M   'P 1'
#
loop_
_entity.id
_entity.type
_entity.pdbx_description
1 polymer ?
#
loop_
_entity_poly.entity_id
_entity_poly.type
_entity_poly.pdbx_seq_one_letter_code
_entity_poly.pdbx_strand_id
1 'polypeptide(L)'
;DLPARNVNPHKLRHYARALGRLAKNDRIDALLIARYTAELPTRPVRCDPIAEQLADLVVARRQLSDDKVSLANQLEQLREPMVKRIFTQRLRRIELDIALLAKRMAELVASQPALAAKDRLIQSFHGAGPVLSHTILALA
;
A
#
# COMPACT_ATOMS: atom_id res chain seq x y z
N ASP A 1 5.91 -8.56 -18.64
CA ASP A 1 6.51 -7.50 -17.80
C ASP A 1 7.26 -6.49 -18.64
N LEU A 2 7.01 -5.20 -18.39
CA LEU A 2 7.80 -4.12 -18.98
C LEU A 2 8.92 -3.73 -18.00
N PRO A 3 10.14 -3.45 -18.47
CA PRO A 3 11.23 -3.05 -17.58
C PRO A 3 10.92 -1.70 -16.92
N ALA A 4 10.79 -1.70 -15.58
CA ALA A 4 10.55 -0.51 -14.78
C ALA A 4 11.82 -0.04 -14.06
N ARG A 5 12.00 1.29 -13.97
CA ARG A 5 13.12 1.94 -13.29
C ARG A 5 12.59 2.87 -12.20
N ASN A 6 13.18 2.82 -11.01
CA ASN A 6 12.91 3.77 -9.95
C ASN A 6 13.74 5.05 -10.18
N VAL A 7 13.06 6.19 -10.29
CA VAL A 7 13.65 7.50 -10.57
C VAL A 7 13.25 8.47 -9.48
N ASN A 8 14.22 9.16 -8.90
CA ASN A 8 13.94 10.25 -7.97
C ASN A 8 13.43 11.48 -8.76
N PRO A 9 12.19 11.95 -8.53
CA PRO A 9 11.60 13.05 -9.29
C PRO A 9 12.40 14.36 -9.19
N HIS A 10 13.03 14.61 -8.04
CA HIS A 10 13.85 15.79 -7.83
C HIS A 10 15.12 15.76 -8.70
N LYS A 11 15.78 14.61 -8.79
CA LYS A 11 16.96 14.45 -9.66
C LYS A 11 16.60 14.60 -11.15
N LEU A 12 15.48 14.01 -11.57
CA LEU A 12 14.95 14.16 -12.91
C LEU A 12 14.67 15.64 -13.25
N ARG A 13 14.13 16.40 -12.30
CA ARG A 13 13.84 17.82 -12.49
C ARG A 13 15.10 18.68 -12.57
N HIS A 14 16.14 18.36 -11.81
CA HIS A 14 17.44 19.02 -11.94
C HIS A 14 18.11 18.73 -13.27
N TYR A 15 18.02 17.48 -13.74
CA TYR A 15 18.48 17.10 -15.08
C TYR A 15 17.72 17.88 -16.18
N ALA A 16 16.40 18.02 -16.06
CA ALA A 16 15.60 18.85 -16.97
C ALA A 16 16.08 20.31 -17.03
N ARG A 17 16.36 20.89 -15.86
CA ARG A 17 16.87 22.26 -15.73
C ARG A 17 18.24 22.42 -16.37
N ALA A 18 19.15 21.47 -16.14
CA ALA A 18 20.48 21.46 -16.76
C ALA A 18 20.41 21.41 -18.29
N LEU A 19 19.39 20.76 -18.85
CA LEU A 19 19.12 20.72 -20.29
C LEU A 19 18.35 21.94 -20.82
N GLY A 20 18.01 22.92 -19.99
CA GLY A 20 17.23 24.10 -20.39
C GLY A 20 15.78 23.80 -20.76
N ARG A 21 15.25 22.62 -20.40
CA ARG A 21 13.86 22.21 -20.72
C ARG A 21 12.93 22.63 -19.59
N LEU A 22 12.27 23.78 -19.77
CA LEU A 22 11.30 24.35 -18.83
C LEU A 22 9.83 24.09 -19.20
N ALA A 23 9.55 23.86 -20.49
CA ALA A 23 8.20 23.56 -20.97
C ALA A 23 7.82 22.11 -20.64
N LYS A 24 6.63 21.94 -20.06
CA LYS A 24 6.06 20.62 -19.74
C LYS A 24 4.89 20.34 -20.68
N ASN A 25 5.08 19.35 -21.54
CA ASN A 25 3.99 18.59 -22.12
C ASN A 25 4.36 17.10 -22.05
N ASP A 26 3.36 16.24 -22.15
CA ASP A 26 3.55 14.80 -21.92
C ASP A 26 4.63 14.19 -22.84
N ARG A 27 4.75 14.70 -24.08
CA ARG A 27 5.76 14.26 -25.04
C ARG A 27 7.19 14.64 -24.63
N ILE A 28 7.38 15.85 -24.12
CA ILE A 28 8.68 16.33 -23.63
C ILE A 28 9.06 15.60 -22.34
N ASP A 29 8.13 15.43 -21.41
CA ASP A 29 8.38 14.72 -20.15
C ASP A 29 8.70 13.23 -20.41
N ALA A 30 8.02 12.57 -21.34
CA ALA A 30 8.33 11.19 -21.74
C ALA A 30 9.74 11.05 -22.34
N LEU A 31 10.13 11.94 -23.26
CA LEU A 31 11.46 11.94 -23.85
C LEU A 31 12.55 12.21 -22.80
N LEU A 32 12.29 13.14 -21.88
CA LEU A 32 13.19 13.47 -20.78
C LEU A 32 13.41 12.27 -19.85
N ILE A 33 12.34 11.56 -19.47
CA ILE A 33 12.41 10.35 -18.63
C ILE A 33 13.20 9.25 -19.36
N ALA A 34 12.92 9.01 -20.65
CA ALA A 34 13.65 8.03 -21.45
C ALA A 34 15.14 8.35 -21.51
N ARG A 35 15.49 9.62 -21.76
CA ARG A 35 16.88 10.06 -21.79
C ARG A 35 17.58 9.95 -20.44
N TYR A 36 16.92 10.41 -19.37
CA TYR A 36 17.43 10.31 -18.01
C TYR A 36 17.73 8.86 -17.61
N THR A 37 16.80 7.94 -17.92
CA THR A 37 16.95 6.52 -17.56
C THR A 37 18.02 5.79 -18.38
N ALA A 38 18.32 6.28 -19.59
CA ALA A 38 19.39 5.75 -20.43
C ALA A 38 20.79 6.29 -20.03
N GLU A 39 20.90 7.56 -19.65
CA GLU A 39 22.18 8.21 -19.39
C GLU A 39 22.65 8.12 -17.93
N LEU A 40 21.72 8.00 -16.97
CA LEU A 40 22.06 8.02 -15.55
C LEU A 40 21.81 6.66 -14.88
N PRO A 41 22.60 6.34 -13.83
CA PRO A 41 22.41 5.10 -13.09
C PRO A 41 21.05 5.13 -12.39
N THR A 42 20.11 4.34 -12.91
CA THR A 42 18.76 4.14 -12.35
C THR A 42 18.62 2.71 -11.83
N ARG A 43 17.91 2.56 -10.71
CA ARG A 43 17.72 1.24 -10.09
C ARG A 43 16.54 0.54 -10.77
N PRO A 44 16.67 -0.74 -11.16
CA PRO A 44 15.51 -1.51 -11.59
C PRO A 44 14.52 -1.61 -10.43
N VAL A 45 13.23 -1.59 -10.74
CA VAL A 45 12.21 -1.99 -9.77
C VAL A 45 12.42 -3.47 -9.49
N ARG A 46 12.60 -3.81 -8.21
CA ARG A 46 12.61 -5.19 -7.75
C ARG A 46 11.27 -5.43 -7.06
N CYS A 47 10.48 -6.32 -7.63
CA CYS A 47 9.32 -6.87 -6.97
C CYS A 47 9.81 -7.92 -5.97
N ASP A 48 9.66 -7.66 -4.68
CA ASP A 48 9.79 -8.69 -3.66
C ASP A 48 8.43 -9.40 -3.56
N PRO A 49 8.33 -10.69 -3.94
CA PRO A 49 7.05 -11.41 -3.93
C PRO A 49 6.37 -11.42 -2.56
N ILE A 50 7.16 -11.37 -1.48
CA ILE A 50 6.62 -11.31 -0.11
C ILE A 50 6.05 -9.93 0.18
N ALA A 51 6.71 -8.86 -0.28
CA ALA A 51 6.20 -7.51 -0.12
C ALA A 51 4.91 -7.30 -0.92
N GLU A 52 4.83 -7.85 -2.15
CA GLU A 52 3.61 -7.85 -2.96
C GLU A 52 2.47 -8.60 -2.26
N GLN A 53 2.74 -9.82 -1.76
CA GLN A 53 1.76 -10.59 -1.01
C GLN A 53 1.28 -9.84 0.25
N LEU A 54 2.19 -9.17 0.96
CA LEU A 54 1.83 -8.36 2.13
C LEU A 54 1.00 -7.14 1.71
N ALA A 55 1.31 -6.51 0.58
CA ALA A 55 0.56 -5.39 0.03
C ALA A 55 -0.88 -5.78 -0.31
N ASP A 56 -1.10 -6.94 -0.94
CA ASP A 56 -2.45 -7.45 -1.23
C ASP A 56 -3.27 -7.60 0.05
N LEU A 57 -2.67 -8.16 1.12
CA LEU A 57 -3.35 -8.31 2.41
C LEU A 57 -3.66 -6.95 3.05
N VAL A 58 -2.74 -5.99 2.99
CA VAL A 58 -2.94 -4.63 3.51
C VAL A 58 -4.09 -3.93 2.77
N VAL A 59 -4.10 -4.00 1.44
CA VAL A 59 -5.14 -3.41 0.59
C VAL A 59 -6.50 -4.02 0.90
N ALA A 60 -6.58 -5.36 0.95
CA ALA A 60 -7.83 -6.05 1.28
C ALA A 60 -8.35 -5.67 2.67
N ARG A 61 -7.48 -5.59 3.69
CA ARG A 61 -7.86 -5.20 5.06
C ARG A 61 -8.38 -3.77 5.11
N ARG A 62 -7.76 -2.86 4.36
CA ARG A 62 -8.21 -1.47 4.24
C ARG A 62 -9.60 -1.41 3.62
N GLN A 63 -9.82 -2.07 2.49
CA GLN A 63 -11.12 -2.09 1.82
C GLN A 63 -12.22 -2.63 2.75
N LEU A 64 -11.97 -3.75 3.44
CA LEU A 64 -12.93 -4.29 4.40
C LEU A 64 -13.19 -3.35 5.58
N SER A 65 -12.18 -2.58 6.01
CA SER A 65 -12.36 -1.56 7.05
C SER A 65 -13.27 -0.41 6.58
N ASP A 66 -13.11 0.01 5.33
CA ASP A 66 -13.96 1.04 4.71
C ASP A 66 -15.41 0.52 4.54
N ASP A 67 -15.56 -0.74 4.09
CA ASP A 67 -16.86 -1.42 3.98
C ASP A 67 -17.53 -1.58 5.34
N LYS A 68 -16.76 -1.90 6.39
CA LYS A 68 -17.27 -1.97 7.78
C LYS A 68 -17.89 -0.64 8.19
N VAL A 69 -17.19 0.48 7.97
CA VAL A 69 -17.69 1.82 8.32
C VAL A 69 -18.95 2.15 7.53
N SER A 70 -18.93 1.91 6.21
CA SER A 70 -20.09 2.15 5.35
C SER A 70 -21.32 1.35 5.81
N LEU A 71 -21.13 0.06 6.10
CA LEU A 71 -22.21 -0.84 6.52
C LEU A 71 -22.74 -0.50 7.93
N ALA A 72 -21.86 -0.11 8.85
CA ALA A 72 -22.26 0.34 10.19
C ALA A 72 -23.14 1.59 10.11
N ASN A 73 -22.75 2.57 9.30
CA ASN A 73 -23.54 3.79 9.07
C ASN A 73 -24.91 3.49 8.44
N GLN A 74 -24.97 2.55 7.49
CA GLN A 74 -26.25 2.11 6.90
C GLN A 74 -27.16 1.46 7.94
N LEU A 75 -26.60 0.63 8.84
CA LEU A 75 -27.33 -0.08 9.89
C LEU A 75 -28.11 0.87 10.82
N GLU A 76 -27.55 2.04 11.12
CA GLU A 76 -28.18 3.06 11.95
C GLU A 76 -29.48 3.61 11.32
N GLN A 77 -29.55 3.65 10.00
CA GLN A 77 -30.69 4.21 9.25
C GLN A 77 -31.79 3.17 8.96
N LEU A 78 -31.49 1.88 9.08
CA LEU A 78 -32.46 0.82 8.83
C LEU A 78 -33.59 0.86 9.87
N ARG A 79 -34.79 0.45 9.47
CA ARG A 79 -35.98 0.37 10.36
C ARG A 79 -36.57 -1.03 10.44
N GLU A 80 -36.61 -1.73 9.32
CA GLU A 80 -37.16 -3.08 9.25
C GLU A 80 -36.26 -4.08 10.03
N PRO A 81 -36.80 -4.83 11.01
CA PRO A 81 -36.02 -5.71 11.90
C PRO A 81 -35.29 -6.88 11.21
N MET A 82 -35.91 -7.53 10.23
CA MET A 82 -35.30 -8.62 9.46
C MET A 82 -34.08 -8.12 8.67
N VAL A 83 -34.18 -6.98 7.98
CA VAL A 83 -33.10 -6.35 7.23
C VAL A 83 -31.97 -5.92 8.16
N LYS A 84 -32.28 -5.35 9.33
CA LYS A 84 -31.27 -5.07 10.37
C LYS A 84 -30.49 -6.32 10.74
N ARG A 85 -31.18 -7.43 11.01
CA ARG A 85 -30.55 -8.70 11.39
C ARG A 85 -29.59 -9.19 10.31
N ILE A 86 -29.98 -9.14 9.04
CA ILE A 86 -29.13 -9.52 7.90
C ILE A 86 -27.87 -8.64 7.86
N PHE A 87 -28.03 -7.32 7.98
CA PHE A 87 -26.90 -6.39 7.89
C PHE A 87 -25.96 -6.52 9.11
N THR A 88 -26.49 -6.77 10.31
CA THR A 88 -25.67 -7.04 11.51
C THR A 88 -24.84 -8.31 11.33
N GLN A 89 -25.39 -9.36 10.72
CA GLN A 89 -24.63 -10.58 10.41
C GLN A 89 -23.51 -10.31 9.40
N ARG A 90 -23.79 -9.51 8.37
CA ARG A 90 -22.76 -9.07 7.40
C ARG A 90 -21.66 -8.25 8.06
N LEU A 91 -22.01 -7.33 8.96
CA LEU A 91 -21.03 -6.53 9.70
C LEU A 91 -20.10 -7.41 10.53
N ARG A 92 -20.67 -8.36 11.29
CA ARG A 92 -19.86 -9.34 12.05
C ARG A 92 -18.95 -10.16 11.15
N ARG A 93 -19.41 -10.53 9.95
CA ARG A 93 -18.58 -11.27 9.00
C ARG A 93 -17.38 -10.45 8.54
N ILE A 94 -17.60 -9.20 8.16
CA ILE A 94 -16.51 -8.28 7.77
C ILE A 94 -15.50 -8.11 8.92
N GLU A 95 -15.97 -7.97 10.16
CA GLU A 95 -15.07 -7.87 11.33
C GLU A 95 -14.19 -9.10 11.51
N LEU A 96 -14.74 -10.30 11.31
CA LEU A 96 -13.99 -11.55 11.35
C LEU A 96 -12.98 -11.63 10.20
N ASP A 97 -13.37 -11.23 9.00
CA ASP A 97 -12.48 -11.25 7.83
C ASP A 97 -11.32 -10.23 8.00
N ILE A 98 -11.56 -9.05 8.60
CA ILE A 98 -10.50 -8.09 8.97
C ILE A 98 -9.52 -8.71 9.97
N ALA A 99 -10.02 -9.39 11.01
CA ALA A 99 -9.19 -10.04 12.01
C ALA A 99 -8.36 -11.19 11.40
N LEU A 100 -8.96 -11.97 10.49
CA LEU A 100 -8.29 -13.03 9.74
C LEU A 100 -7.13 -12.46 8.90
N LEU A 101 -7.36 -11.38 8.16
CA LEU A 101 -6.31 -10.73 7.38
C LEU A 101 -5.20 -10.18 8.27
N ALA A 102 -5.55 -9.53 9.39
CA ALA A 102 -4.55 -9.03 10.34
C ALA A 102 -3.67 -10.16 10.90
N LYS A 103 -4.26 -11.31 11.24
CA LYS A 103 -3.53 -12.50 11.67
C LYS A 103 -2.61 -13.02 10.56
N ARG A 104 -3.12 -13.13 9.33
CA ARG A 104 -2.34 -13.62 8.18
C ARG A 104 -1.15 -12.71 7.87
N MET A 105 -1.31 -11.39 7.97
CA MET A 105 -0.23 -10.42 7.83
C MET A 105 0.85 -10.63 8.90
N ALA A 106 0.45 -10.79 10.16
CA ALA A 106 1.39 -11.04 11.25
C ALA A 106 2.16 -12.36 11.06
N GLU A 107 1.49 -13.43 10.64
CA GLU A 107 2.13 -14.72 10.33
C GLU A 107 3.14 -14.59 9.17
N LEU A 108 2.78 -13.88 8.10
CA LEU A 108 3.66 -13.64 6.96
C LEU A 108 4.92 -12.87 7.37
N VAL A 109 4.75 -11.79 8.13
CA VAL A 109 5.87 -10.98 8.64
C VAL A 109 6.76 -11.79 9.59
N ALA A 110 6.16 -12.56 10.51
CA ALA A 110 6.89 -13.40 11.46
C ALA A 110 7.66 -14.55 10.77
N SER A 111 7.14 -15.07 9.65
CA SER A 111 7.80 -16.13 8.88
C SER A 111 9.10 -15.68 8.20
N GLN A 112 9.34 -14.37 8.11
CA GLN A 112 10.48 -13.78 7.41
C GLN A 112 11.39 -13.01 8.38
N PRO A 113 12.59 -13.52 8.71
CA PRO A 113 13.45 -12.92 9.74
C PRO A 113 13.78 -11.45 9.51
N ALA A 114 14.01 -11.06 8.24
CA ALA A 114 14.30 -9.68 7.88
C ALA A 114 13.10 -8.74 8.08
N LEU A 115 11.87 -9.21 7.78
CA LEU A 115 10.65 -8.43 8.00
C LEU A 115 10.32 -8.36 9.49
N ALA A 116 10.42 -9.47 10.23
CA ALA A 116 10.20 -9.50 11.67
C ALA A 116 11.16 -8.58 12.46
N ALA A 117 12.41 -8.43 11.98
CA ALA A 117 13.35 -7.47 12.56
C ALA A 117 12.91 -6.02 12.32
N LYS A 118 12.51 -5.68 11.08
CA LYS A 118 12.00 -4.34 10.75
C LYS A 118 10.68 -4.04 11.45
N ASP A 119 9.80 -5.04 11.56
CA ASP A 119 8.50 -4.92 12.23
C ASP A 119 8.67 -4.53 13.70
N ARG A 120 9.53 -5.24 14.44
CA ARG A 120 9.89 -4.90 15.82
C ARG A 120 10.50 -3.51 15.94
N LEU A 121 11.36 -3.12 14.99
CA LEU A 121 11.96 -1.79 14.99
C LEU A 121 10.90 -0.69 14.79
N ILE A 122 10.00 -0.86 13.84
CA ILE A 122 8.93 0.12 13.58
C ILE A 122 8.00 0.21 14.79
N GLN A 123 7.59 -0.92 15.36
CA GLN A 123 6.70 -0.94 16.52
C GLN A 123 7.35 -0.46 17.83
N SER A 124 8.66 -0.24 17.85
CA SER A 124 9.35 0.36 19.01
C SER A 124 9.02 1.85 19.18
N PHE A 125 8.53 2.52 18.13
CA PHE A 125 8.08 3.91 18.20
C PHE A 125 6.72 4.01 18.87
N HIS A 126 6.56 4.99 19.77
CA HIS A 126 5.27 5.26 20.39
C HIS A 126 4.20 5.58 19.35
N GLY A 127 3.07 4.87 19.40
CA GLY A 127 1.96 5.02 18.45
C GLY A 127 2.09 4.20 17.17
N ALA A 128 3.21 3.50 16.95
CA ALA A 128 3.39 2.61 15.81
C ALA A 128 2.92 1.18 16.13
N GLY A 129 1.66 0.88 15.82
CA GLY A 129 1.11 -0.47 15.98
C GLY A 129 1.37 -1.41 14.79
N PRO A 130 0.96 -2.68 14.88
CA PRO A 130 1.14 -3.69 13.83
C PRO A 130 0.55 -3.27 12.48
N VAL A 131 -0.59 -2.58 12.48
CA VAL A 131 -1.22 -2.07 11.26
C VAL A 131 -0.31 -1.12 10.50
N LEU A 132 0.24 -0.13 11.20
CA LEU A 132 1.15 0.85 10.60
C LEU A 132 2.41 0.15 10.10
N SER A 133 2.99 -0.70 10.95
CA SER A 133 4.20 -1.44 10.61
C SER A 133 4.03 -2.30 9.36
N HIS A 134 3.01 -3.16 9.31
CA HIS A 134 2.75 -4.01 8.14
C HIS A 134 2.46 -3.18 6.88
N THR A 135 1.81 -2.01 7.02
CA THR A 135 1.58 -1.08 5.90
C THR A 135 2.89 -0.52 5.36
N ILE A 136 3.83 -0.13 6.22
CA ILE A 136 5.14 0.37 5.80
C ILE A 136 5.95 -0.76 5.14
N LEU A 137 5.93 -1.96 5.71
CA LEU A 137 6.64 -3.12 5.17
C LEU A 137 6.14 -3.55 3.80
N ALA A 138 4.84 -3.38 3.51
CA ALA A 138 4.25 -3.64 2.20
C ALA A 138 4.71 -2.64 1.10
N LEU A 139 5.25 -1.49 1.49
CA LEU A 139 5.72 -0.44 0.58
C LEU A 139 7.24 -0.48 0.37
N ALA A 140 7.93 -1.41 1.03
CA ALA A 140 9.39 -1.45 1.15
C ALA A 140 10.10 -2.17 0.00
#